data_AF-A0A183I9R3-F1
#
_entry.id   AF-A0A183I9R3-F1
#
_cell.length_a   1.000
_cell.length_b   1.000
_cell.length_c   1.000
_cell.angle_alpha   90.00
_cell.angle_beta   90.00
_cell.angle_gamma   90.00
#
_symmetry.space_group_name_H-M   'P 1'
#
loop_
_entity.id
_entity.type
_entity.pdbx_description
1 polymer ?
#
loop_
_entity_poly.entity_id
_entity_poly.type
_entity_poly.pdbx_seq_one_letter_code
_entity_poly.pdbx_strand_id
1 'polypeptide(L)'
;MPENKIVIGLATYARGWTLSKASDSKVGAAASGPAKQTTFVREAGVASYYEICKMIEQGAKRYFDDEAKVPYIVMGDQWFSYDDVESFDYKLDVMMKNKYKGAFVWTLDFDDFNGQCQSSKGKKYPLLRRMKDKLSRMGSEVSCSLSLINCMTNLFINFI
;
A
#
# COMPACT_ATOMS: atom_id res chain seq x y z
N MET A 1 -3.94 16.12 19.70
CA MET A 1 -4.93 16.15 18.59
C MET A 1 -5.92 15.01 18.82
N PRO A 2 -7.24 15.22 18.75
CA PRO A 2 -8.21 14.12 18.90
C PRO A 2 -8.06 13.04 17.82
N GLU A 3 -8.12 11.77 18.20
CA GLU A 3 -7.94 10.62 17.28
C GLU A 3 -8.93 10.65 16.11
N ASN A 4 -10.20 10.97 16.40
CA ASN A 4 -11.28 11.10 15.41
C ASN A 4 -11.16 12.31 14.48
N LYS A 5 -10.08 13.09 14.57
CA LYS A 5 -9.71 14.16 13.63
C LYS A 5 -8.46 13.83 12.81
N ILE A 6 -7.74 12.77 13.15
CA ILE A 6 -6.50 12.36 12.47
C ILE A 6 -6.86 11.55 11.22
N VAL A 7 -6.28 11.92 10.09
CA VAL A 7 -6.39 11.21 8.81
C VAL A 7 -5.00 10.72 8.42
N ILE A 8 -4.85 9.41 8.22
CA ILE A 8 -3.56 8.77 7.94
C ILE A 8 -3.24 8.85 6.44
N GLY A 9 -2.06 9.34 6.11
CA GLY A 9 -1.58 9.38 4.73
C GLY A 9 -1.05 8.02 4.28
N LEU A 10 -1.50 7.55 3.13
CA LEU A 10 -1.01 6.36 2.45
C LEU A 10 -0.32 6.78 1.14
N ALA A 11 0.90 6.30 0.93
CA ALA A 11 1.69 6.62 -0.25
C ALA A 11 1.38 5.62 -1.37
N THR A 12 1.15 6.11 -2.59
CA THR A 12 1.12 5.26 -3.81
C THR A 12 2.41 5.42 -4.62
N TYR A 13 3.49 5.86 -3.96
CA TYR A 13 4.83 6.03 -4.52
C TYR A 13 5.87 5.32 -3.66
N ALA A 14 7.07 5.25 -4.20
CA ALA A 14 8.24 4.68 -3.59
C ALA A 14 9.32 5.73 -3.40
N ARG A 15 10.18 5.54 -2.39
CA ARG A 15 11.47 6.23 -2.30
C ARG A 15 12.60 5.25 -2.56
N GLY A 16 13.60 5.70 -3.31
CA GLY A 16 14.69 4.85 -3.76
C GLY A 16 16.07 5.42 -3.59
N TRP A 17 17.02 4.52 -3.50
CA TRP A 17 18.45 4.77 -3.33
C TRP A 17 19.28 3.91 -4.28
N THR A 18 20.45 4.43 -4.66
CA THR A 18 21.50 3.63 -5.28
C THR A 18 22.38 3.07 -4.17
N LEU A 19 22.45 1.74 -4.05
CA LEU A 19 23.26 1.05 -3.06
C LEU A 19 24.75 1.25 -3.35
N SER A 20 25.55 1.47 -2.31
CA SER A 20 27.02 1.56 -2.44
C SER A 20 27.64 0.21 -2.80
N LYS A 21 27.00 -0.89 -2.38
CA LYS A 21 27.38 -2.26 -2.70
C LYS A 21 26.12 -3.06 -3.01
N ALA A 22 25.96 -3.52 -4.25
CA ALA A 22 24.78 -4.28 -4.67
C ALA A 22 24.60 -5.62 -3.92
N SER A 23 25.66 -6.15 -3.29
CA SER A 23 25.60 -7.36 -2.46
C SER A 23 24.98 -7.14 -1.08
N ASP A 24 24.84 -5.89 -0.63
CA ASP A 24 24.19 -5.53 0.63
C ASP A 24 22.94 -4.71 0.34
N SER A 25 21.79 -5.38 0.40
CA SER A 25 20.49 -4.82 0.00
C SER A 25 19.45 -4.83 1.12
N LYS A 26 19.88 -5.07 2.36
CA LYS A 26 19.02 -5.03 3.53
C LYS A 26 18.59 -3.59 3.82
N VAL A 27 17.49 -3.44 4.56
CA VAL A 27 17.09 -2.14 5.11
C VAL A 27 18.25 -1.58 5.94
N GLY A 28 18.60 -0.31 5.71
CA GLY A 28 19.73 0.35 6.36
C GLY A 28 21.10 0.16 5.67
N ALA A 29 21.15 -0.57 4.54
CA ALA A 29 22.37 -0.67 3.74
C ALA A 29 22.87 0.71 3.26
N ALA A 30 24.18 0.85 3.14
CA ALA A 30 24.80 2.12 2.74
C ALA A 30 24.44 2.49 1.29
N ALA A 31 23.94 3.70 1.07
CA ALA A 31 23.61 4.24 -0.24
C ALA A 31 24.61 5.31 -0.69
N SER A 32 24.90 5.35 -1.98
CA SER A 32 25.74 6.38 -2.61
C SER A 32 24.96 7.62 -3.02
N GLY A 33 23.62 7.53 -3.05
CA GLY A 33 22.74 8.62 -3.42
C GLY A 33 21.30 8.17 -3.70
N PRO A 34 20.46 9.06 -4.25
CA PRO A 34 19.11 8.69 -4.69
C PRO A 34 19.16 7.63 -5.80
N ALA A 35 18.10 6.84 -5.93
CA ALA A 35 17.94 5.95 -7.07
C ALA A 35 17.85 6.76 -8.38
N LYS A 36 18.20 6.13 -9.48
CA LYS A 36 18.07 6.70 -10.82
C LYS A 36 16.62 7.08 -11.07
N GLN A 37 16.41 8.21 -11.74
CA GLN A 37 15.08 8.65 -12.13
C GLN A 37 14.39 7.59 -13.00
N THR A 38 13.10 7.40 -12.77
CA THR A 38 12.28 6.48 -13.55
C THR A 38 11.74 7.13 -14.81
N THR A 39 11.19 6.32 -15.73
CA THR A 39 10.78 6.76 -17.07
C THR A 39 9.66 7.81 -17.06
N PHE A 40 8.68 7.66 -16.15
CA PHE A 40 7.47 8.47 -16.11
C PHE A 40 7.56 9.56 -15.05
N VAL A 41 7.93 9.22 -13.80
CA VAL A 41 8.01 10.23 -12.71
C VAL A 41 9.19 11.19 -12.94
N ARG A 42 10.31 10.70 -13.47
CA ARG A 42 11.49 11.52 -13.84
C ARG A 42 12.05 12.37 -12.69
N GLU A 43 11.92 11.87 -11.47
CA GLU A 43 12.52 12.44 -10.28
C GLU A 43 13.45 11.41 -9.65
N ALA A 44 14.71 11.77 -9.43
CA ALA A 44 15.68 10.86 -8.82
C ALA A 44 15.24 10.50 -7.39
N GLY A 45 15.28 9.21 -7.07
CA GLY A 45 14.88 8.69 -5.76
C GLY A 45 13.37 8.57 -5.55
N VAL A 46 12.54 8.80 -6.57
CA VAL A 46 11.08 8.60 -6.52
C VAL A 46 10.66 7.68 -7.66
N ALA A 47 9.71 6.78 -7.38
CA ALA A 47 9.04 5.97 -8.39
C ALA A 47 7.55 5.86 -8.05
N SER A 48 6.67 5.75 -9.05
CA SER A 48 5.26 5.47 -8.80
C SER A 48 5.02 3.98 -8.51
N TYR A 49 3.90 3.62 -7.89
CA TYR A 49 3.52 2.21 -7.70
C TYR A 49 3.45 1.45 -9.04
N TYR A 50 2.92 2.08 -10.10
CA TYR A 50 2.88 1.46 -11.43
C TYR A 50 4.26 1.29 -12.08
N GLU A 51 5.28 2.07 -11.70
CA GLU A 51 6.66 1.85 -12.13
C GLU A 51 7.31 0.72 -11.35
N ILE A 52 7.06 0.64 -10.04
CA ILE A 52 7.53 -0.47 -9.20
C ILE A 52 7.00 -1.81 -9.71
N CYS A 53 5.72 -1.90 -10.05
CA CYS A 53 5.16 -3.15 -10.57
C CYS A 53 5.83 -3.56 -11.90
N LYS A 54 6.13 -2.60 -12.79
CA LYS A 54 6.88 -2.86 -14.02
C LYS A 54 8.31 -3.31 -13.75
N MET A 55 8.99 -2.74 -12.75
CA MET A 55 10.33 -3.21 -12.36
C MET A 55 10.30 -4.66 -11.85
N ILE A 56 9.28 -5.03 -11.08
CA ILE A 56 9.09 -6.42 -10.62
C ILE A 56 8.88 -7.35 -11.82
N GLU A 57 8.05 -6.95 -12.79
CA GLU A 57 7.82 -7.71 -14.04
C GLU A 57 9.11 -7.83 -14.89
N GLN A 58 10.03 -6.87 -14.77
CA GLN A 58 11.35 -6.87 -15.41
C GLN A 58 12.42 -7.65 -14.62
N GLY A 59 12.07 -8.26 -13.48
CA GLY A 59 12.96 -9.11 -12.70
C GLY A 59 13.53 -8.49 -11.42
N ALA A 60 13.02 -7.33 -10.98
CA ALA A 60 13.34 -6.81 -9.65
C ALA A 60 12.86 -7.78 -8.56
N LYS A 61 13.70 -8.01 -7.55
CA LYS A 61 13.36 -8.90 -6.42
C LYS A 61 12.58 -8.12 -5.37
N ARG A 62 11.37 -8.56 -5.07
CA ARG A 62 10.56 -8.05 -3.95
C ARG A 62 10.96 -8.74 -2.65
N TYR A 63 11.14 -7.95 -1.61
CA TYR A 63 11.30 -8.37 -0.23
C TYR A 63 10.19 -7.72 0.61
N PHE A 64 9.85 -8.34 1.73
CA PHE A 64 8.91 -7.79 2.69
C PHE A 64 9.59 -7.66 4.04
N ASP A 65 9.56 -6.46 4.62
CA ASP A 65 10.07 -6.20 5.96
C ASP A 65 8.95 -6.48 6.96
N ASP A 66 9.10 -7.53 7.77
CA ASP A 66 8.07 -7.95 8.71
C ASP A 66 7.99 -7.08 9.97
N GLU A 67 9.02 -6.26 10.24
CA GLU A 67 9.00 -5.34 11.38
C GLU A 67 8.23 -4.06 11.01
N ALA A 68 8.60 -3.45 9.88
CA ALA A 68 7.97 -2.23 9.37
C ALA A 68 6.64 -2.50 8.64
N LYS A 69 6.35 -3.76 8.29
CA LYS A 69 5.17 -4.20 7.52
C LYS A 69 5.05 -3.51 6.15
N VAL A 70 6.19 -3.30 5.49
CA VAL A 70 6.26 -2.68 4.16
C VAL A 70 7.20 -3.45 3.23
N PRO A 71 6.91 -3.49 1.92
CA PRO A 71 7.80 -4.09 0.95
C PRO A 71 8.93 -3.14 0.50
N TYR A 72 9.95 -3.75 -0.08
CA TYR A 72 10.94 -3.06 -0.90
C TYR A 72 11.37 -3.93 -2.08
N ILE A 73 11.88 -3.31 -3.14
CA ILE A 73 12.44 -4.02 -4.29
C ILE A 73 13.92 -3.73 -4.47
N VAL A 74 14.63 -4.67 -5.07
CA VAL A 74 16.04 -4.55 -5.43
C VAL A 74 16.24 -4.98 -6.88
N MET A 75 16.86 -4.12 -7.68
CA MET A 75 17.23 -4.38 -9.07
C MET A 75 18.65 -3.88 -9.34
N GLY A 76 19.62 -4.80 -9.32
CA GLY A 76 21.04 -4.44 -9.38
C GLY A 76 21.44 -3.63 -8.14
N ASP A 77 21.91 -2.40 -8.36
CA ASP A 77 22.23 -1.44 -7.30
C ASP A 77 21.05 -0.51 -6.94
N GLN A 78 19.89 -0.66 -7.59
CA GLN A 78 18.72 0.18 -7.33
C GLN A 78 17.83 -0.47 -6.27
N TRP A 79 17.51 0.29 -5.23
CA TRP A 79 16.69 -0.14 -4.10
C TRP A 79 15.52 0.83 -3.94
N PHE A 80 14.29 0.31 -3.78
CA PHE A 80 13.11 1.15 -3.56
C PHE A 80 12.22 0.58 -2.45
N SER A 81 11.90 1.38 -1.43
CA SER A 81 10.82 1.08 -0.48
C SER A 81 9.54 1.71 -0.96
N TYR A 82 8.45 0.96 -0.89
CA TYR A 82 7.16 1.35 -1.43
C TYR A 82 6.04 0.73 -0.60
N ASP A 83 4.81 1.12 -0.92
CA ASP A 83 3.62 0.45 -0.41
C ASP A 83 2.94 -0.37 -1.51
N ASP A 84 2.45 -1.55 -1.14
CA ASP A 84 1.54 -2.36 -1.93
C ASP A 84 0.25 -2.71 -1.16
N VAL A 85 -0.59 -3.55 -1.76
CA VAL A 85 -1.88 -4.00 -1.18
C VAL A 85 -1.71 -4.62 0.20
N GLU A 86 -0.63 -5.37 0.45
CA GLU A 86 -0.35 -6.02 1.73
C GLU A 86 0.01 -5.00 2.80
N SER A 87 0.91 -4.05 2.50
CA SER A 87 1.26 -2.98 3.44
C SER A 87 0.09 -2.00 3.73
N PHE A 88 -0.74 -1.70 2.72
CA PHE A 88 -1.96 -0.93 2.90
C PHE A 88 -2.89 -1.63 3.90
N ASP A 89 -2.97 -2.96 3.84
CA ASP A 89 -3.79 -3.72 4.77
C ASP A 89 -3.33 -3.54 6.21
N TYR A 90 -2.04 -3.71 6.49
CA TYR A 90 -1.50 -3.51 7.83
C TYR A 90 -1.71 -2.07 8.33
N LYS A 91 -1.44 -1.06 7.48
CA LYS A 91 -1.62 0.36 7.86
C LYS A 91 -3.08 0.69 8.18
N LEU A 92 -4.01 0.16 7.39
CA LEU A 92 -5.44 0.35 7.63
C LEU A 92 -5.89 -0.39 8.91
N ASP A 93 -5.38 -1.59 9.19
CA ASP A 93 -5.66 -2.28 10.45
C ASP A 93 -5.18 -1.50 11.67
N VAL A 94 -3.99 -0.92 11.60
CA VAL A 94 -3.45 -0.04 12.65
C VAL A 94 -4.32 1.21 12.80
N MET A 95 -4.73 1.83 11.70
CA MET A 95 -5.61 3.00 11.72
C MET A 95 -6.96 2.69 12.39
N MET A 96 -7.56 1.53 12.06
CA MET A 96 -8.83 1.08 12.65
C MET A 96 -8.70 0.76 14.13
N LYS A 97 -7.63 0.04 14.51
CA LYS A 97 -7.34 -0.30 15.91
C LYS A 97 -7.20 0.96 16.78
N ASN A 98 -6.60 2.01 16.23
CA ASN A 98 -6.40 3.29 16.90
C ASN A 98 -7.56 4.29 16.72
N LYS A 99 -8.68 3.87 16.09
CA LYS A 99 -9.89 4.68 15.92
C LYS A 99 -9.66 6.05 15.27
N TYR A 100 -8.70 6.13 14.34
CA TYR A 100 -8.48 7.34 13.54
C TYR A 100 -9.64 7.58 12.57
N LYS A 101 -9.80 8.83 12.13
CA LYS A 101 -10.96 9.27 11.32
C LYS A 101 -11.02 8.57 9.95
N GLY A 102 -9.87 8.30 9.36
CA GLY A 102 -9.78 7.70 8.04
C GLY A 102 -8.38 7.82 7.45
N ALA A 103 -8.30 7.61 6.13
CA ALA A 103 -7.06 7.69 5.38
C ALA A 103 -7.21 8.62 4.17
N PHE A 104 -6.09 9.21 3.75
CA PHE A 104 -5.97 9.90 2.47
C PHE A 104 -4.81 9.28 1.68
N VAL A 105 -4.80 9.50 0.36
CA VAL A 105 -3.77 8.95 -0.52
C VAL A 105 -2.97 10.06 -1.18
N TRP A 106 -1.66 9.85 -1.29
CA TRP A 106 -0.78 10.65 -2.12
C TRP A 106 -0.09 9.71 -3.12
N THR A 107 -0.48 9.66 -4.39
CA THR A 107 -1.59 10.38 -5.08
C THR A 107 -2.45 9.42 -5.91
N LEU A 108 -3.43 9.96 -6.64
CA LEU A 108 -4.26 9.17 -7.57
C LEU A 108 -3.45 8.65 -8.76
N ASP A 109 -2.60 9.51 -9.33
CA ASP A 109 -1.86 9.28 -10.57
C ASP A 109 -0.67 8.33 -10.41
N PHE A 110 -0.25 8.01 -9.19
CA PHE A 110 0.83 7.06 -8.93
C PHE A 110 0.36 5.61 -8.70
N ASP A 111 -0.93 5.39 -8.43
CA ASP A 111 -1.51 4.04 -8.40
C ASP A 111 -1.57 3.43 -9.82
N ASP A 112 -1.88 2.15 -9.93
CA ASP A 112 -2.15 1.51 -11.24
C ASP A 112 -3.54 1.88 -11.76
N PHE A 113 -3.71 3.16 -12.11
CA PHE A 113 -4.97 3.75 -12.57
C PHE A 113 -5.47 3.15 -13.89
N ASN A 114 -4.59 2.53 -14.67
CA ASN A 114 -4.92 1.86 -15.93
C ASN A 114 -5.04 0.33 -15.82
N GLY A 115 -4.75 -0.27 -14.66
CA GLY A 115 -4.84 -1.71 -14.46
C GLY A 115 -3.81 -2.52 -15.27
N GLN A 116 -2.63 -1.95 -15.50
CA GLN A 116 -1.57 -2.56 -16.31
C GLN A 116 -0.68 -3.52 -15.52
N CYS A 117 -0.58 -3.37 -14.20
CA CYS A 117 0.24 -4.26 -13.39
C CYS A 117 -0.36 -5.67 -13.41
N GLN A 118 0.48 -6.69 -13.59
CA GLN A 118 0.04 -8.09 -13.55
C GLN A 118 -0.62 -8.45 -12.22
N SER A 119 -0.11 -7.90 -11.11
CA SER A 119 -0.66 -8.07 -9.77
C SER A 119 -2.10 -7.55 -9.63
N SER A 120 -2.47 -6.52 -10.42
CA SER A 120 -3.81 -5.94 -10.43
C SER A 120 -4.85 -6.78 -11.17
N LYS A 121 -4.42 -7.72 -12.03
CA LYS A 121 -5.32 -8.54 -12.89
C LYS A 121 -6.32 -7.68 -13.69
N GLY A 122 -5.85 -6.57 -14.28
CA GLY A 122 -6.69 -5.66 -15.07
C GLY A 122 -7.56 -4.70 -14.26
N LYS A 123 -7.50 -4.73 -12.92
CA LYS A 123 -8.28 -3.82 -12.06
C LYS A 123 -7.59 -2.46 -11.94
N LYS A 124 -8.33 -1.39 -12.20
CA LYS A 124 -7.87 -0.02 -11.95
C LYS A 124 -7.80 0.29 -10.46
N TYR A 125 -6.81 1.09 -10.08
CA TYR A 125 -6.62 1.62 -8.73
C TYR A 125 -6.57 0.53 -7.65
N PRO A 126 -5.67 -0.46 -7.75
CA PRO A 126 -5.61 -1.58 -6.80
C PRO A 126 -5.40 -1.11 -5.35
N LEU A 127 -4.55 -0.10 -5.10
CA LEU A 127 -4.27 0.39 -3.74
C LEU A 127 -5.45 1.18 -3.18
N LEU A 128 -5.98 2.12 -3.95
CA LEU A 128 -7.14 2.91 -3.55
C LEU A 128 -8.39 2.05 -3.35
N ARG A 129 -8.59 1.04 -4.21
CA ARG A 129 -9.70 0.10 -4.08
C ARG A 129 -9.56 -0.70 -2.80
N ARG A 130 -8.34 -1.14 -2.45
CA ARG A 130 -8.12 -1.83 -1.18
C ARG A 130 -8.49 -0.96 0.02
N MET A 131 -8.08 0.30 0.01
CA MET A 131 -8.45 1.29 1.02
C MET A 131 -9.98 1.47 1.11
N LYS A 132 -10.65 1.69 -0.04
CA LYS A 132 -12.11 1.82 -0.10
C LYS A 132 -12.81 0.59 0.48
N ASP A 133 -12.42 -0.60 0.04
CA ASP A 133 -13.06 -1.85 0.44
C ASP A 133 -12.91 -2.10 1.95
N LYS A 134 -11.75 -1.78 2.52
CA LYS A 134 -11.48 -1.94 3.95
C LYS A 134 -12.25 -0.93 4.81
N LEU A 135 -12.24 0.35 4.42
CA LEU A 135 -13.00 1.40 5.11
C LEU A 135 -14.52 1.21 5.00
N SER A 136 -15.01 0.68 3.87
CA SER A 136 -16.46 0.46 3.70
C SER A 136 -17.00 -0.64 4.61
N ARG A 137 -16.20 -1.68 4.89
CA ARG A 137 -16.56 -2.75 5.83
C ARG A 137 -16.72 -2.25 7.27
N MET A 138 -15.94 -1.24 7.68
CA MET A 138 -16.13 -0.60 8.98
C MET A 138 -17.50 0.04 9.11
N GLY A 139 -17.97 0.72 8.06
CA GLY A 139 -19.30 1.34 8.06
C GLY A 139 -20.42 0.31 8.26
N SER A 140 -20.28 -0.87 7.65
CA SER A 140 -21.24 -1.97 7.83
C SER A 140 -21.13 -2.67 9.20
N GLU A 141 -19.93 -2.86 9.75
CA GLU A 141 -19.74 -3.50 11.06
C GLU A 141 -20.18 -2.57 12.20
N VAL A 142 -19.89 -1.27 12.12
CA VAL A 142 -20.39 -0.27 13.07
C VAL A 142 -21.92 -0.18 13.00
N SER A 143 -22.50 -0.26 11.79
CA SER A 143 -23.96 -0.34 11.60
C SER A 143 -24.57 -1.59 12.24
N CYS A 144 -23.98 -2.78 12.09
CA CYS A 144 -24.47 -3.99 12.79
C CYS A 144 -24.22 -3.96 14.31
N SER A 145 -23.17 -3.27 14.80
CA SER A 145 -22.92 -3.13 16.24
C SER A 145 -23.87 -2.14 16.94
N LEU A 146 -24.30 -1.07 16.24
CA LEU A 146 -25.30 -0.13 16.75
C LEU A 146 -26.73 -0.66 16.61
N SER A 147 -26.94 -1.66 15.74
CA SER A 147 -28.20 -2.35 15.54
C SER A 147 -28.20 -3.76 16.11
N LEU A 148 -27.50 -4.01 17.23
CA LEU A 148 -27.45 -5.31 17.94
C LEU A 148 -28.82 -5.92 18.29
N ILE A 149 -29.93 -5.21 18.05
CA ILE A 149 -31.29 -5.75 18.14
C ILE A 149 -31.75 -6.43 16.82
N ASN A 150 -31.21 -6.09 15.64
CA ASN A 150 -31.72 -6.53 14.33
C ASN A 150 -30.75 -7.33 13.45
N CYS A 151 -29.46 -7.45 13.79
CA CYS A 151 -28.51 -8.20 12.95
C CYS A 151 -28.59 -9.73 13.18
N MET A 152 -29.14 -10.20 14.31
CA MET A 152 -29.25 -11.63 14.64
C MET A 152 -30.43 -12.39 14.01
N THR A 153 -31.43 -11.70 13.43
CA THR A 153 -32.62 -12.39 12.86
C THR A 153 -32.46 -12.85 11.42
N ASN A 154 -31.46 -12.37 10.68
CA ASN A 154 -31.26 -12.74 9.27
C ASN A 154 -30.21 -13.82 9.01
N LEU A 155 -29.52 -14.34 10.04
CA LEU A 155 -28.59 -15.47 9.87
C LEU A 155 -29.25 -16.85 10.02
N PHE A 156 -30.52 -16.93 10.45
CA PHE A 156 -31.23 -18.21 10.65
C PHE A 156 -32.30 -18.53 9.59
N ILE A 157 -32.54 -17.68 8.59
CA ILE A 157 -33.62 -17.90 7.60
C ILE A 157 -33.13 -18.53 6.29
N ASN A 158 -31.81 -18.68 6.07
CA ASN A 158 -31.27 -19.32 4.84
C ASN A 158 -30.77 -20.76 5.04
N PHE A 159 -31.20 -21.43 6.12
CA PHE A 159 -31.08 -22.89 6.26
C PHE A 159 -32.39 -23.44 6.82
N ILE A 160 -33.42 -23.50 5.97
CA ILE A 160 -34.43 -24.56 5.77
C ILE A 160 -35.13 -24.24 4.45
#